data_AF-A0A8T2WA41-F1
#
_entry.id   AF-A0A8T2WA41-F1
#
_cell.length_a   1.000
_cell.length_b   1.000
_cell.length_c   1.000
_cell.angle_alpha   90.00
_cell.angle_beta   90.00
_cell.angle_gamma   90.00
#
_symmetry.space_group_name_H-M   'P 1'
#
loop_
_entity.id
_entity.type
_entity.pdbx_description
1 polymer ?
#
loop_
_entity_poly.entity_id
_entity_poly.type
_entity_poly.pdbx_seq_one_letter_code
_entity_poly.pdbx_strand_id
1 'polypeptide(L)'
;MHEHLSDSSDEGYDSEEERLRERLQNMQRKRQVQDAATRQMDALRRHRAEREAAAKIKQGAHFENRNAYFNSNSMETTSTSREDPDDAVLAEHEARWATIEAAACINTTTSSTESAPYEYAVLTYNTLPWPPFGDNLHRYLLALSSSGVSTARSGDVHNINSTADLRRAYTRACLRWHPDKFQHRFSRLVLEEHLVQIMDRVQDVAQGINQAYQELRQDS
;
A
#
# COMPACT_ATOMS: atom_id res chain seq x y z
N MET A 1 46.02 -80.79 -47.06
CA MET A 1 45.58 -80.36 -45.72
C MET A 1 46.49 -79.22 -45.29
N HIS A 2 46.05 -77.98 -45.42
CA HIS A 2 46.67 -76.84 -44.73
C HIS A 2 45.59 -75.81 -44.43
N GLU A 3 45.64 -75.33 -43.20
CA GLU A 3 44.70 -74.48 -42.48
C GLU A 3 44.62 -73.07 -43.09
N HIS A 4 43.43 -72.48 -43.08
CA HIS A 4 43.30 -71.05 -42.83
C HIS A 4 42.04 -70.80 -41.99
N LEU A 5 42.27 -70.75 -40.68
CA LEU A 5 41.47 -69.99 -39.73
C LEU A 5 41.68 -68.51 -40.06
N SER A 6 40.61 -67.81 -40.45
CA SER A 6 40.55 -66.36 -40.38
C SER A 6 39.42 -65.99 -39.45
N ASP A 7 39.84 -65.86 -38.20
CA ASP A 7 39.26 -65.05 -37.15
C ASP A 7 38.89 -63.66 -37.68
N SER A 8 37.62 -63.28 -37.56
CA SER A 8 37.11 -61.94 -37.88
C SER A 8 36.22 -61.51 -36.72
N SER A 9 36.84 -61.39 -35.56
CA SER A 9 36.23 -60.88 -34.34
C SER A 9 36.66 -59.42 -34.14
N ASP A 10 36.18 -58.50 -35.00
CA ASP A 10 36.48 -57.06 -34.84
C ASP A 10 35.39 -56.13 -35.40
N GLU A 11 34.14 -56.28 -34.94
CA GLU A 11 33.04 -55.33 -35.22
C GLU A 11 32.27 -54.91 -33.94
N GLY A 12 32.93 -54.97 -32.77
CA GLY A 12 32.30 -54.68 -31.47
C GLY A 12 32.66 -53.32 -30.84
N TYR A 13 33.77 -52.70 -31.27
CA TYR A 13 34.37 -51.57 -30.54
C TYR A 13 33.76 -50.20 -30.90
N ASP A 14 33.29 -49.99 -32.13
CA ASP A 14 32.73 -48.68 -32.54
C ASP A 14 31.40 -48.36 -31.85
N SER A 15 30.58 -49.37 -31.56
CA SER A 15 29.26 -49.18 -30.93
C SER A 15 29.32 -48.77 -29.45
N GLU A 16 30.32 -49.21 -28.69
CA GLU A 16 30.45 -48.80 -27.28
C GLU A 16 31.07 -47.41 -27.13
N GLU A 17 32.07 -47.09 -27.95
CA GLU A 17 32.69 -45.77 -27.92
C GLU A 17 31.72 -44.68 -28.38
N GLU A 18 30.90 -44.97 -29.40
CA GLU A 18 29.86 -44.05 -29.88
C GLU A 18 28.77 -43.82 -28.82
N ARG A 19 28.31 -44.88 -28.13
CA ARG A 19 27.37 -44.78 -27.00
C ARG A 19 27.95 -43.98 -25.84
N LEU A 20 29.24 -44.11 -25.57
CA LEU A 20 29.91 -43.35 -24.51
C LEU A 20 30.00 -41.86 -24.87
N ARG A 21 30.34 -41.54 -26.13
CA ARG A 21 30.36 -40.17 -26.67
C ARG A 21 28.98 -39.54 -26.65
N GLU A 22 27.95 -40.27 -27.08
CA GLU A 22 26.56 -39.81 -27.05
C GLU A 22 26.08 -39.57 -25.61
N ARG A 23 26.41 -40.47 -24.69
CA ARG A 23 26.09 -40.32 -23.25
C ARG A 23 26.78 -39.09 -22.64
N LEU A 24 28.05 -38.84 -23.00
CA LEU A 24 28.79 -37.65 -22.58
C LEU A 24 28.17 -36.36 -23.15
N GLN A 25 27.81 -36.34 -24.44
CA GLN A 25 27.13 -35.21 -25.05
C GLN A 25 25.76 -34.94 -24.41
N ASN A 26 24.99 -35.99 -24.14
CA ASN A 26 23.68 -35.85 -23.48
C ASN A 26 23.82 -35.36 -22.05
N MET A 27 24.84 -35.81 -21.31
CA MET A 27 25.16 -35.29 -19.98
C MET A 27 25.56 -33.80 -20.03
N GLN A 28 26.40 -33.41 -20.99
CA GLN A 28 26.82 -32.02 -21.18
C GLN A 28 25.65 -31.12 -21.56
N ARG A 29 24.79 -31.55 -22.50
CA ARG A 29 23.56 -30.83 -22.85
C ARG A 29 22.61 -30.69 -21.67
N LYS A 30 22.39 -31.76 -20.90
CA LYS A 30 21.54 -31.74 -19.71
C LYS A 30 22.08 -30.76 -18.65
N ARG A 31 23.40 -30.74 -18.46
CA ARG A 31 24.07 -29.78 -17.56
C ARG A 31 23.91 -28.34 -18.05
N GLN A 32 24.09 -28.09 -19.35
CA GLN A 32 23.90 -26.76 -19.93
C GLN A 32 22.45 -26.26 -19.79
N VAL A 33 21.46 -27.13 -20.01
CA VAL A 33 20.04 -26.80 -19.81
C VAL A 33 19.74 -26.49 -18.35
N GLN A 34 20.28 -27.30 -17.43
CA GLN A 34 20.11 -27.07 -16.00
C GLN A 34 20.76 -25.75 -15.55
N ASP A 35 21.98 -25.47 -16.00
CA ASP A 35 22.67 -24.21 -15.70
C ASP A 35 21.93 -23.00 -16.29
N ALA A 36 21.36 -23.13 -17.49
CA ALA A 36 20.55 -22.08 -18.10
C ALA A 36 19.25 -21.82 -17.32
N ALA A 37 18.57 -22.89 -16.85
CA ALA A 37 17.38 -22.77 -16.04
C ALA A 37 17.67 -22.12 -14.67
N THR A 38 18.79 -22.49 -14.03
CA THR A 38 19.23 -21.85 -12.77
C THR A 38 19.52 -20.37 -12.97
N ARG A 39 20.21 -19.99 -14.06
CA ARG A 39 20.46 -18.57 -14.38
C ARG A 39 19.18 -17.79 -14.63
N GLN A 40 18.19 -18.39 -15.31
CA GLN A 40 16.90 -17.75 -15.53
C GLN A 40 16.12 -17.58 -14.22
N MET A 41 16.11 -18.58 -13.35
CA MET A 41 15.47 -18.51 -12.02
C MET A 41 16.14 -17.46 -11.13
N ASP A 42 17.47 -17.38 -11.15
CA ASP A 42 18.21 -16.36 -10.40
C ASP A 42 17.98 -14.96 -10.96
N ALA A 43 17.89 -14.80 -12.28
CA ALA A 43 17.52 -13.52 -12.91
C ALA A 43 16.11 -13.08 -12.53
N LEU A 44 15.13 -14.00 -12.51
CA LEU A 44 13.77 -13.71 -12.06
C LEU A 44 13.71 -13.38 -10.57
N ARG A 45 14.50 -14.07 -9.73
CA ARG A 45 14.63 -13.76 -8.30
C ARG A 45 15.25 -12.38 -8.08
N ARG A 46 16.28 -12.02 -8.82
CA ARG A 46 16.87 -10.67 -8.78
C ARG A 46 15.89 -9.61 -9.23
N HIS A 47 15.19 -9.81 -10.34
CA HIS A 47 14.18 -8.87 -10.82
C HIS A 47 13.00 -8.73 -9.84
N ARG A 48 12.59 -9.82 -9.18
CA ARG A 48 11.59 -9.78 -8.10
C ARG A 48 12.11 -9.04 -6.87
N ALA A 49 13.34 -9.33 -6.44
CA ALA A 49 13.98 -8.64 -5.32
C ALA A 49 14.21 -7.16 -5.62
N GLU A 50 14.55 -6.78 -6.85
CA GLU A 50 14.65 -5.39 -7.31
C GLU A 50 13.29 -4.70 -7.33
N ARG A 51 12.22 -5.39 -7.76
CA ARG A 51 10.85 -4.86 -7.66
C ARG A 51 10.39 -4.70 -6.22
N GLU A 52 10.69 -5.65 -5.35
CA GLU A 52 10.36 -5.59 -3.92
C GLU A 52 11.21 -4.52 -3.22
N ALA A 53 12.48 -4.34 -3.58
CA ALA A 53 13.35 -3.28 -3.07
C ALA A 53 12.89 -1.90 -3.59
N ALA A 54 12.51 -1.78 -4.86
CA ALA A 54 11.93 -0.55 -5.40
C ALA A 54 10.55 -0.24 -4.78
N ALA A 55 9.76 -1.26 -4.45
CA ALA A 55 8.51 -1.10 -3.71
C ALA A 55 8.77 -0.68 -2.26
N LYS A 56 9.80 -1.21 -1.60
CA LYS A 56 10.24 -0.78 -0.26
C LYS A 56 10.85 0.61 -0.25
N ILE A 57 11.60 1.02 -1.28
CA ILE A 57 12.08 2.40 -1.43
C ILE A 57 10.90 3.33 -1.70
N LYS A 58 9.92 2.93 -2.50
CA LYS A 58 8.67 3.69 -2.64
C LYS A 58 7.89 3.76 -1.35
N GLN A 59 7.76 2.68 -0.56
CA GLN A 59 7.07 2.70 0.73
C GLN A 59 7.84 3.48 1.81
N GLY A 60 9.18 3.38 1.84
CA GLY A 60 10.07 4.13 2.73
C GLY A 60 10.13 5.61 2.38
N ALA A 61 10.26 5.96 1.10
CA ALA A 61 10.15 7.34 0.64
C ALA A 61 8.73 7.89 0.81
N HIS A 62 7.68 7.06 0.73
CA HIS A 62 6.30 7.46 1.02
C HIS A 62 5.98 7.49 2.52
N PHE A 63 6.89 7.04 3.39
CA PHE A 63 6.80 7.12 4.86
C PHE A 63 7.68 8.27 5.40
N GLU A 64 8.91 8.43 4.93
CA GLU A 64 9.79 9.56 5.27
C GLU A 64 9.32 10.88 4.67
N ASN A 65 8.77 10.87 3.44
CA ASN A 65 8.16 12.07 2.85
C ASN A 65 6.77 12.38 3.46
N ARG A 66 6.17 11.45 4.22
CA ARG A 66 4.93 11.70 4.98
C ARG A 66 5.22 12.33 6.35
N ASN A 67 6.35 11.98 6.97
CA ASN A 67 6.79 12.56 8.24
C ASN A 67 7.56 13.89 8.08
N ALA A 68 8.33 14.08 7.00
CA ALA A 68 9.05 15.33 6.74
C ALA A 68 8.14 16.48 6.26
N TYR A 69 7.01 16.18 5.62
CA TYR A 69 6.02 17.19 5.22
C TYR A 69 5.08 17.66 6.33
N PHE A 70 5.04 16.95 7.47
CA PHE A 70 4.12 17.31 8.57
C PHE A 70 4.79 18.12 9.68
N ASN A 71 6.12 18.10 9.78
CA ASN A 71 6.86 18.80 10.85
C ASN A 71 7.49 20.14 10.43
N SER A 72 7.21 20.64 9.22
CA SER A 72 7.87 21.83 8.66
C SER A 72 6.97 23.06 8.45
N ASN A 73 5.70 23.05 8.91
CA ASN A 73 4.80 24.21 8.80
C ASN A 73 4.30 24.74 10.15
N SER A 74 5.18 24.77 11.16
CA SER A 74 5.02 25.63 12.33
C SER A 74 5.76 26.96 12.11
N MET A 75 5.42 27.67 11.05
CA MET A 75 5.73 29.10 10.96
C MET A 75 4.69 29.83 10.11
N GLU A 76 3.86 30.58 10.85
CA GLU A 76 3.15 31.80 10.49
C GLU A 76 3.05 32.17 9.00
N THR A 77 1.82 32.09 8.48
CA THR A 77 1.33 33.14 7.58
C THR A 77 -0.04 33.59 8.07
N THR A 78 -0.06 34.67 8.85
CA THR A 78 -1.21 35.54 9.02
C THR A 78 -1.55 36.17 7.67
N SER A 79 -2.38 35.50 6.89
CA SER A 79 -3.11 36.10 5.77
C SER A 79 -4.58 36.02 6.13
N THR A 80 -5.13 37.14 6.58
CA THR A 80 -6.55 37.38 6.82
C THR A 80 -7.34 37.25 5.51
N SER A 81 -7.51 36.02 5.05
CA SER A 81 -8.62 35.64 4.18
C SER A 81 -9.72 35.15 5.11
N ARG A 82 -10.95 35.58 4.88
CA ARG A 82 -12.12 35.17 5.66
C ARG A 82 -12.23 33.65 5.58
N GLU A 83 -11.66 32.95 6.57
CA GLU A 83 -11.67 31.50 6.66
C GLU A 83 -13.13 31.07 6.60
N ASP A 84 -13.48 30.24 5.62
CA ASP A 84 -14.78 29.61 5.59
C ASP A 84 -14.89 28.81 6.91
N PRO A 85 -15.93 29.00 7.73
CA PRO A 85 -16.09 28.24 8.96
C PRO A 85 -15.98 26.72 8.75
N ASP A 86 -16.26 26.23 7.55
CA ASP A 86 -16.09 24.82 7.19
C ASP A 86 -14.63 24.37 7.11
N ASP A 87 -13.72 25.24 6.66
CA ASP A 87 -12.31 24.92 6.49
C ASP A 87 -11.62 24.73 7.84
N ALA A 88 -11.94 25.58 8.81
CA ALA A 88 -11.43 25.48 10.18
C ALA A 88 -11.89 24.19 10.86
N VAL A 89 -13.17 23.84 10.70
CA VAL A 89 -13.75 22.61 11.25
C VAL A 89 -13.12 21.37 10.60
N LEU A 90 -12.91 21.39 9.28
CA LEU A 90 -12.23 20.30 8.60
C LEU A 90 -10.77 20.19 9.03
N ALA A 91 -10.06 21.31 9.19
CA ALA A 91 -8.68 21.31 9.63
C ALA A 91 -8.52 20.70 11.03
N GLU A 92 -9.41 21.02 11.97
CA GLU A 92 -9.45 20.40 13.29
C GLU A 92 -9.73 18.88 13.19
N HIS A 93 -10.72 18.48 12.40
CA HIS A 93 -11.03 17.08 12.13
C HIS A 93 -9.81 16.32 11.55
N GLU A 94 -9.08 16.93 10.62
CA GLU A 94 -7.87 16.37 10.04
C GLU A 94 -6.72 16.26 11.04
N ALA A 95 -6.54 17.24 11.91
CA ALA A 95 -5.54 17.20 12.97
C ALA A 95 -5.82 16.08 13.98
N ARG A 96 -7.09 15.85 14.33
CA ARG A 96 -7.50 14.72 15.18
C ARG A 96 -7.20 13.39 14.50
N TRP A 97 -7.53 13.24 13.21
CA TRP A 97 -7.18 12.03 12.45
C TRP A 97 -5.67 11.81 12.36
N ALA A 98 -4.88 12.85 12.16
CA ALA A 98 -3.42 12.74 12.12
C ALA A 98 -2.85 12.16 13.43
N THR A 99 -3.38 12.61 14.58
CA THR A 99 -3.00 12.10 15.90
C THR A 99 -3.32 10.60 16.05
N ILE A 100 -4.51 10.18 15.64
CA ILE A 100 -4.94 8.78 15.71
C ILE A 100 -4.15 7.90 14.75
N GLU A 101 -3.94 8.37 13.51
CA GLU A 101 -3.16 7.64 12.51
C GLU A 101 -1.69 7.46 12.96
N ALA A 102 -1.11 8.47 13.62
CA ALA A 102 0.22 8.37 14.21
C ALA A 102 0.27 7.32 15.34
N ALA A 103 -0.71 7.34 16.25
CA ALA A 103 -0.83 6.33 17.32
C ALA A 103 -0.99 4.91 16.76
N ALA A 104 -1.78 4.74 15.69
CA ALA A 104 -1.97 3.45 15.03
C ALA A 104 -0.66 2.91 14.40
N CYS A 105 0.20 3.79 13.86
CA CYS A 105 1.48 3.39 13.28
C CYS A 105 2.47 2.87 14.34
N ILE A 106 2.56 3.52 15.50
CA ILE A 106 3.47 3.12 16.58
C ILE A 106 3.16 1.68 17.04
N ASN A 107 1.88 1.36 17.23
CA ASN A 107 1.43 0.05 17.70
C ASN A 107 1.65 -1.11 16.71
N THR A 108 1.89 -0.82 15.43
CA THR A 108 2.27 -1.84 14.45
C THR A 108 3.76 -2.19 14.46
N THR A 109 4.60 -1.34 15.06
CA THR A 109 6.06 -1.45 15.00
C THR A 109 6.67 -2.00 16.30
N THR A 110 6.06 -1.72 17.45
CA THR A 110 6.56 -2.15 18.77
C THR A 110 6.02 -3.52 19.17
N SER A 111 6.53 -4.59 18.53
CA SER A 111 6.32 -5.98 18.99
C SER A 111 7.52 -6.55 19.75
N SER A 112 8.47 -5.72 20.20
CA SER A 112 9.62 -6.21 20.95
C SER A 112 10.13 -5.16 21.93
N THR A 113 10.25 -5.60 23.18
CA THR A 113 11.03 -5.04 24.29
C THR A 113 10.29 -4.07 25.23
N GLU A 114 10.36 -4.44 26.51
CA GLU A 114 9.65 -3.91 27.68
C GLU A 114 9.97 -2.45 28.01
N SER A 115 8.99 -1.81 28.66
CA SER A 115 9.08 -0.65 29.55
C SER A 115 9.19 0.74 28.93
N ALA A 116 8.04 1.35 28.68
CA ALA A 116 7.76 2.76 28.98
C ALA A 116 6.24 2.97 29.07
N PRO A 117 5.76 3.92 29.90
CA PRO A 117 4.34 4.15 30.19
C PRO A 117 3.64 4.84 29.01
N TYR A 118 2.42 5.36 29.18
CA TYR A 118 1.60 6.15 28.22
C TYR A 118 0.44 5.37 27.59
N GLU A 119 -0.68 5.38 28.34
CA GLU A 119 -2.00 5.78 27.86
C GLU A 119 -2.15 5.74 26.33
N TYR A 120 -2.33 4.52 25.81
CA TYR A 120 -2.77 4.31 24.44
C TYR A 120 -3.99 5.21 24.23
N ALA A 121 -4.03 6.03 23.20
CA ALA A 121 -5.18 6.87 22.90
C ALA A 121 -6.41 5.96 22.70
N VAL A 122 -7.13 5.69 23.77
CA VAL A 122 -8.28 4.81 23.78
C VAL A 122 -9.37 5.53 23.02
N LEU A 123 -9.71 4.99 21.86
CA LEU A 123 -10.81 5.46 21.05
C LEU A 123 -12.10 4.96 21.68
N THR A 124 -12.91 5.90 22.10
CA THR A 124 -14.30 5.70 22.50
C THR A 124 -15.19 6.29 21.42
N TYR A 125 -16.50 6.05 21.54
CA TYR A 125 -17.45 6.64 20.60
C TYR A 125 -17.33 8.17 20.54
N ASN A 126 -17.02 8.84 21.66
CA ASN A 126 -16.97 10.31 21.71
C ASN A 126 -15.62 10.90 21.30
N THR A 127 -14.54 10.11 21.39
CA THR A 127 -13.19 10.60 21.04
C THR A 127 -12.86 10.38 19.57
N LEU A 128 -13.59 9.52 18.87
CA LEU A 128 -13.46 9.34 17.43
C LEU A 128 -13.84 10.64 16.69
N PRO A 129 -12.99 11.15 15.77
CA PRO A 129 -13.32 12.31 14.94
C PRO A 129 -14.31 11.89 13.86
N TRP A 130 -15.60 11.80 14.21
CA TRP A 130 -16.68 11.60 13.26
C TRP A 130 -16.70 12.71 12.20
N PRO A 131 -17.24 12.44 11.00
CA PRO A 131 -17.36 13.46 9.96
C PRO A 131 -18.04 14.73 10.53
N PRO A 132 -17.43 15.91 10.36
CA PRO A 132 -17.82 17.10 11.10
C PRO A 132 -19.19 17.67 10.70
N PHE A 133 -19.67 17.32 9.51
CA PHE A 133 -20.95 17.79 8.98
C PHE A 133 -22.11 16.82 9.27
N GLY A 134 -21.95 15.95 10.27
CA GLY A 134 -22.93 14.94 10.64
C GLY A 134 -23.20 13.99 9.49
N ASP A 135 -24.46 13.89 9.08
CA ASP A 135 -24.89 13.03 7.97
C ASP A 135 -24.69 13.69 6.58
N ASN A 136 -24.27 14.96 6.51
CA ASN A 136 -23.98 15.64 5.24
C ASN A 136 -22.60 15.26 4.70
N LEU A 137 -22.49 14.03 4.24
CA LEU A 137 -21.24 13.46 3.72
C LEU A 137 -20.84 14.01 2.35
N HIS A 138 -21.77 14.66 1.64
CA HIS A 138 -21.46 15.44 0.44
C HIS A 138 -20.52 16.59 0.77
N ARG A 139 -20.90 17.40 1.77
CA ARG A 139 -20.09 18.52 2.24
C ARG A 139 -18.74 18.05 2.76
N TYR A 140 -18.71 16.90 3.45
CA TYR A 140 -17.46 16.30 3.90
C TYR A 140 -16.52 15.95 2.73
N LEU A 141 -17.01 15.29 1.68
CA LEU A 141 -16.19 14.94 0.52
C LEU A 141 -15.72 16.16 -0.27
N LEU A 142 -16.57 17.17 -0.44
CA LEU A 142 -16.22 18.43 -1.12
C LEU A 142 -15.17 19.25 -0.34
N ALA A 143 -15.32 19.30 0.98
CA ALA A 143 -14.34 19.96 1.83
C ALA A 143 -13.00 19.20 1.78
N LEU A 144 -13.03 17.86 1.81
CA LEU A 144 -11.83 17.04 1.65
C LEU A 144 -11.14 17.19 0.28
N SER A 145 -11.90 17.36 -0.81
CA SER A 145 -11.31 17.56 -2.14
C SER A 145 -10.65 18.93 -2.25
N SER A 146 -11.22 19.93 -1.59
CA SER A 146 -10.72 21.31 -1.57
C SER A 146 -9.50 21.49 -0.65
N SER A 147 -9.41 20.69 0.43
CA SER A 147 -8.30 20.68 1.39
C SER A 147 -7.00 20.04 0.85
N GLY A 148 -7.05 19.39 -0.32
CA GLY A 148 -5.88 18.85 -0.97
C GLY A 148 -4.91 19.95 -1.40
N VAL A 149 -3.78 20.09 -0.70
CA VAL A 149 -2.66 20.94 -1.11
C VAL A 149 -2.36 20.66 -2.57
N SER A 150 -2.71 21.63 -3.42
CA SER A 150 -2.51 21.54 -4.85
C SER A 150 -1.02 21.32 -5.10
N THR A 151 -0.64 20.13 -5.58
CA THR A 151 0.67 19.92 -6.21
C THR A 151 0.72 20.55 -7.61
N ALA A 152 -0.12 21.56 -7.87
CA ALA A 152 -0.16 22.28 -9.12
C ALA A 152 1.01 23.26 -9.14
N ARG A 153 2.12 22.81 -9.74
CA ARG A 153 2.98 23.72 -10.50
C ARG A 153 2.08 24.39 -11.55
N SER A 154 2.12 25.72 -11.62
CA SER A 154 1.35 26.60 -12.51
C SER A 154 -0.09 26.90 -12.09
N GLY A 155 -0.28 28.09 -11.50
CA GLY A 155 -0.85 29.25 -12.19
C GLY A 155 -2.29 29.21 -12.74
N ASP A 156 -2.97 28.07 -12.79
CA ASP A 156 -4.34 28.00 -13.30
C ASP A 156 -5.36 28.04 -12.17
N VAL A 157 -6.08 29.15 -12.15
CA VAL A 157 -7.19 29.44 -11.25
C VAL A 157 -8.38 28.55 -11.64
N HIS A 158 -8.79 27.70 -10.69
CA HIS A 158 -10.11 27.10 -10.54
C HIS A 158 -10.55 26.04 -11.58
N ASN A 159 -10.28 24.79 -11.23
CA ASN A 159 -11.35 23.79 -11.23
C ASN A 159 -11.33 23.04 -9.89
N ILE A 160 -11.99 23.62 -8.89
CA ILE A 160 -12.11 23.11 -7.51
C ILE A 160 -12.87 21.75 -7.48
N ASN A 161 -13.41 21.29 -8.61
CA ASN A 161 -14.16 20.05 -8.76
C ASN A 161 -13.53 19.11 -9.80
N SER A 162 -12.20 19.02 -9.85
CA SER A 162 -11.58 17.97 -10.67
C SER A 162 -12.04 16.59 -10.16
N THR A 163 -12.57 15.76 -11.05
CA THR A 163 -12.96 14.37 -10.77
C THR A 163 -11.82 13.57 -10.11
N ALA A 164 -10.56 13.95 -10.36
CA ALA A 164 -9.39 13.38 -9.71
C ALA A 164 -9.30 13.73 -8.21
N ASP A 165 -9.61 14.96 -7.83
CA ASP A 165 -9.55 15.41 -6.43
C ASP A 165 -10.73 14.87 -5.62
N LEU A 166 -11.92 14.80 -6.22
CA LEU A 166 -13.05 14.07 -5.64
C LEU A 166 -12.72 12.58 -5.42
N ARG A 167 -12.08 11.92 -6.40
CA ARG A 167 -11.64 10.52 -6.25
C ARG A 167 -10.59 10.36 -5.15
N ARG A 168 -9.66 11.30 -5.00
CA ARG A 168 -8.66 11.31 -3.91
C ARG A 168 -9.34 11.50 -2.55
N ALA A 169 -10.26 12.44 -2.43
CA ALA A 169 -11.05 12.68 -1.23
C ALA A 169 -11.83 11.42 -0.81
N TYR A 170 -12.52 10.79 -1.77
CA TYR A 170 -13.20 9.51 -1.56
C TYR A 170 -12.25 8.41 -1.09
N THR A 171 -11.11 8.25 -1.76
CA THR A 171 -10.11 7.24 -1.38
C THR A 171 -9.61 7.47 0.05
N ARG A 172 -9.31 8.72 0.42
CA ARG A 172 -8.90 9.10 1.78
C ARG A 172 -10.00 8.79 2.80
N ALA A 173 -11.25 9.11 2.48
CA ALA A 173 -12.40 8.81 3.33
C ALA A 173 -12.58 7.30 3.53
N CYS A 174 -12.46 6.48 2.48
CA CYS A 174 -12.54 5.02 2.58
C CYS A 174 -11.41 4.41 3.43
N LEU A 175 -10.20 4.96 3.40
CA LEU A 175 -9.09 4.47 4.24
C LEU A 175 -9.32 4.67 5.74
N ARG A 176 -10.22 5.59 6.10
CA ARG A 176 -10.63 5.85 7.48
C ARG A 176 -11.90 5.13 7.82
N TRP A 177 -12.92 5.23 6.97
CA TRP A 177 -14.30 4.83 7.30
C TRP A 177 -14.74 3.49 6.71
N HIS A 178 -13.96 2.83 5.85
CA HIS A 178 -14.35 1.50 5.37
C HIS A 178 -14.28 0.48 6.52
N PRO A 179 -15.32 -0.33 6.79
CA PRO A 179 -15.37 -1.23 7.95
C PRO A 179 -14.15 -2.14 8.08
N ASP A 180 -13.78 -2.83 6.99
CA ASP A 180 -12.58 -3.68 6.92
C ASP A 180 -11.30 -2.90 7.28
N LYS A 181 -11.10 -1.71 6.68
CA LYS A 181 -9.89 -0.90 6.91
C LYS A 181 -9.85 -0.32 8.30
N PHE A 182 -10.99 0.12 8.82
CA PHE A 182 -11.13 0.62 10.17
C PHE A 182 -10.83 -0.49 11.18
N GLN A 183 -11.46 -1.65 11.03
CA GLN A 183 -11.24 -2.81 11.90
C GLN A 183 -9.77 -3.25 11.88
N HIS A 184 -9.13 -3.33 10.71
CA HIS A 184 -7.73 -3.73 10.64
C HIS A 184 -6.76 -2.72 11.26
N ARG A 185 -7.01 -1.41 11.13
CA ARG A 185 -6.07 -0.37 11.55
C ARG A 185 -6.31 0.17 12.95
N PHE A 186 -7.57 0.30 13.37
CA PHE A 186 -7.96 1.05 14.55
C PHE A 186 -8.65 0.21 15.62
N SER A 187 -9.08 -1.03 15.35
CA SER A 187 -9.77 -1.86 16.36
C SER A 187 -8.99 -2.04 17.66
N ARG A 188 -7.65 -2.10 17.59
CA ARG A 188 -6.77 -2.22 18.76
C ARG A 188 -6.70 -0.94 19.61
N LEU A 189 -7.06 0.19 19.03
CA LEU A 189 -7.16 1.47 19.73
C LEU A 189 -8.55 1.67 20.33
N VAL A 190 -9.56 0.92 19.87
CA VAL A 190 -10.95 1.08 20.30
C VAL A 190 -11.20 0.30 21.58
N LEU A 191 -11.88 0.93 22.54
CA LEU A 191 -12.33 0.25 23.75
C LEU A 191 -13.40 -0.78 23.40
N GLU A 192 -13.26 -2.01 23.91
CA GLU A 192 -14.10 -3.16 23.53
C GLU A 192 -15.60 -2.88 23.72
N GLU A 193 -15.98 -2.17 24.78
CA GLU A 193 -17.36 -1.80 25.08
C GLU A 193 -18.01 -0.90 24.01
N HIS A 194 -17.19 -0.10 23.31
CA HIS A 194 -17.65 0.78 22.24
C HIS A 194 -17.48 0.17 20.85
N LEU A 195 -16.80 -0.98 20.71
CA LEU A 195 -16.43 -1.52 19.41
C LEU A 195 -17.65 -1.80 18.53
N VAL A 196 -18.69 -2.43 19.06
CA VAL A 196 -19.92 -2.73 18.31
C VAL A 196 -20.61 -1.45 17.85
N GLN A 197 -20.79 -0.49 18.75
CA GLN A 197 -21.42 0.80 18.46
C GLN A 197 -20.64 1.61 17.42
N ILE A 198 -19.31 1.64 17.54
CA ILE A 198 -18.43 2.34 16.60
C ILE A 198 -18.49 1.66 15.24
N MET A 199 -18.39 0.33 15.17
CA MET A 199 -18.41 -0.40 13.90
C MET A 199 -19.75 -0.26 13.16
N ASP A 200 -20.87 -0.21 13.89
CA ASP A 200 -22.20 0.08 13.32
C ASP A 200 -22.23 1.48 12.69
N ARG A 201 -21.77 2.50 13.42
CA ARG A 201 -21.70 3.86 12.88
C ARG A 201 -20.69 4.01 11.74
N VAL A 202 -19.57 3.29 11.78
CA VAL A 202 -18.58 3.24 10.69
C VAL A 202 -19.22 2.65 9.42
N GLN A 203 -20.04 1.62 9.55
CA GLN A 203 -20.82 1.05 8.45
C GLN A 203 -21.76 2.10 7.83
N ASP A 204 -22.50 2.85 8.65
CA ASP A 204 -23.38 3.93 8.18
C ASP A 204 -22.60 5.03 7.43
N VAL A 205 -21.51 5.50 8.04
CA VAL A 205 -20.65 6.54 7.44
C VAL A 205 -20.05 6.06 6.12
N ALA A 206 -19.61 4.80 6.04
CA ALA A 206 -19.09 4.23 4.80
C ALA A 206 -20.14 4.18 3.69
N GLN A 207 -21.37 3.75 4.01
CA GLN A 207 -22.48 3.74 3.07
C GLN A 207 -22.81 5.14 2.58
N GLY A 208 -22.90 6.11 3.49
CA GLY A 208 -23.18 7.49 3.14
C GLY A 208 -22.04 8.15 2.33
N ILE A 209 -20.77 7.81 2.57
CA ILE A 209 -19.64 8.26 1.73
C ILE A 209 -19.76 7.68 0.32
N ASN A 210 -20.12 6.40 0.19
CA ASN A 210 -20.29 5.77 -1.11
C ASN A 210 -21.44 6.42 -1.89
N GLN A 211 -22.58 6.66 -1.23
CA GLN A 211 -23.72 7.35 -1.84
C GLN A 211 -23.31 8.76 -2.27
N ALA A 212 -22.70 9.53 -1.36
CA ALA A 212 -22.25 10.89 -1.63
C ALA A 212 -21.32 10.99 -2.83
N TYR A 213 -20.38 10.06 -2.94
CA TYR A 213 -19.46 10.02 -4.07
C TYR A 213 -20.15 9.69 -5.40
N GLN A 214 -21.15 8.79 -5.40
CA GLN A 214 -21.90 8.47 -6.62
C GLN A 214 -22.75 9.65 -7.09
N GLU A 215 -23.41 10.34 -6.17
CA GLU A 215 -24.21 11.53 -6.47
C GLU A 215 -23.34 12.66 -7.03
N LEU A 216 -22.24 13.02 -6.34
CA LEU A 216 -21.30 14.03 -6.81
C LEU A 216 -20.68 13.70 -8.18
N ARG A 217 -20.49 12.40 -8.48
CA ARG A 217 -19.97 11.96 -9.78
C ARG A 217 -21.01 12.03 -10.90
N GLN A 218 -22.29 11.92 -10.59
CA GLN A 218 -23.37 12.09 -11.57
C GLN A 218 -23.63 13.55 -11.89
N ASP A 219 -23.39 14.44 -10.92
CA ASP A 219 -23.57 15.89 -11.05
C ASP A 219 -22.35 16.63 -11.66
N SER A 220 -21.21 15.94 -11.86
CA SER A 220 -19.95 16.48 -12.43
C SER A 220 -19.77 16.12 -13.91
#